data_AF-A0A0N4VG40-F1
#
_entry.id   AF-A0A0N4VG40-F1
#
_cell.length_a   1.000
_cell.length_b   1.000
_cell.length_c   1.000
_cell.angle_alpha   90.00
_cell.angle_beta   90.00
_cell.angle_gamma   90.00
#
_symmetry.space_group_name_H-M   'P 1'
#
loop_
_entity.id
_entity.type
_entity.pdbx_description
1 polymer ?
#
loop_
_entity_poly.entity_id
_entity_poly.type
_entity_poly.pdbx_seq_one_letter_code
_entity_poly.pdbx_strand_id
1 'polypeptide(L)'
;MPRLYNIKNKKRIRMIFPAKDFETCACENADLPPWTGELHGLSQALLSKTRKMKVFWWCVMVVCITCGTTTTVLVIVEYLQGPTATSTTIRLVNSLELPAVTICPKVPDAFNAIGLLADIQHAVPALARSEALNLVRFWIGGYGLENMDALSNFNSSYLNQLNEYYQIWSRGYDIDGFFHTMQSKYGYRCNELFHSCSLGGITHDCCNDIFKRKIMMRRGICYTLRRGVNQTEADDMGRLVLSMKAPPSITTQRSNYVQDQIIVYVTDNYDKILDFPRFYLYPNQWNRIRFTARYLELLKQEKVCTNEIAGKDTECIIRRWLLTNVVYPYNCTLSYLNISKIPISNVSIANDYYNAIQLVWTSSTVKETCIPGCKRWDNQISLQQTKALEPFKKYAFNLEISFNDLQYEYVKEVYTISVPGFMSQIGGQFGFFLGLSIITFIQMTLYAVHYCITLFYKKTSRYIRTISEIRSRAGRRNSVNSVVHGYTNASIDP
;
A
#
# COMPACT_ATOMS: atom_id res chain seq x y z
N MET A 1 -58.30 -40.84 -53.10
CA MET A 1 -57.37 -41.08 -54.22
C MET A 1 -56.69 -39.75 -54.56
N PRO A 2 -55.39 -39.67 -54.86
CA PRO A 2 -54.58 -40.60 -55.69
C PRO A 2 -53.54 -41.40 -54.88
N ARG A 3 -53.48 -42.72 -55.06
CA ARG A 3 -52.63 -43.55 -55.96
C ARG A 3 -51.22 -43.84 -55.41
N LEU A 4 -51.11 -45.08 -54.90
CA LEU A 4 -49.89 -45.83 -54.63
C LEU A 4 -49.03 -45.99 -55.89
N TYR A 5 -47.71 -45.90 -55.72
CA TYR A 5 -46.78 -46.76 -56.45
C TYR A 5 -45.74 -47.32 -55.49
N ASN A 6 -45.47 -48.60 -55.66
CA ASN A 6 -44.82 -49.51 -54.73
C ASN A 6 -43.44 -49.85 -55.31
N ILE A 7 -42.34 -49.55 -54.60
CA ILE A 7 -41.06 -50.23 -54.84
C ILE A 7 -40.45 -50.60 -53.48
N LYS A 8 -40.67 -51.87 -53.15
CA LYS A 8 -39.91 -52.65 -52.17
C LYS A 8 -38.42 -52.62 -52.54
N ASN A 9 -37.60 -52.01 -51.69
CA ASN A 9 -36.25 -52.51 -51.39
C ASN A 9 -35.66 -51.78 -50.20
N LYS A 10 -35.90 -52.30 -48.99
CA LYS A 10 -35.13 -51.95 -47.80
C LYS A 10 -34.27 -53.16 -47.46
N LYS A 11 -32.99 -53.15 -47.87
CA LYS A 11 -31.97 -54.04 -47.33
C LYS A 11 -31.98 -53.89 -45.81
N ARG A 12 -32.47 -54.89 -45.08
CA ARG A 12 -32.21 -55.03 -43.64
C ARG A 12 -30.74 -55.39 -43.49
N ILE A 13 -29.93 -54.44 -43.06
CA ILE A 13 -28.62 -54.74 -42.49
C ILE A 13 -28.91 -55.45 -41.16
N ARG A 14 -28.75 -56.78 -41.12
CA ARG A 14 -28.71 -57.52 -39.86
C ARG A 14 -27.35 -57.22 -39.24
N MET A 15 -27.32 -56.44 -38.17
CA MET A 15 -26.18 -56.47 -37.24
C MET A 15 -26.19 -57.85 -36.58
N ILE A 16 -25.24 -58.69 -37.00
CA ILE A 16 -24.93 -59.95 -36.33
C ILE A 16 -24.12 -59.55 -35.11
N PHE A 17 -24.77 -59.46 -33.95
CA PHE A 17 -24.05 -59.47 -32.69
C PHE A 17 -23.48 -60.88 -32.51
N PRO A 18 -22.16 -61.03 -32.26
CA PRO A 18 -21.60 -62.35 -31.98
C PRO A 18 -22.29 -62.93 -30.74
N ALA A 19 -22.52 -64.24 -30.80
CA ALA A 19 -23.17 -65.00 -29.74
C ALA A 19 -22.47 -64.79 -28.40
N LYS A 20 -23.28 -64.79 -27.34
CA LYS A 20 -22.87 -64.86 -25.94
C LYS A 20 -21.84 -65.96 -25.74
N ASP A 21 -20.58 -65.58 -25.65
CA ASP A 21 -19.52 -66.22 -24.87
C ASP A 21 -18.45 -65.15 -24.61
N PHE A 22 -18.88 -64.05 -23.95
CA PHE A 22 -17.92 -63.25 -23.20
C PHE A 22 -17.77 -63.96 -21.87
N GLU A 23 -16.57 -64.52 -21.62
CA GLU A 23 -16.12 -64.76 -20.24
C GLU A 23 -16.43 -63.48 -19.45
N THR A 24 -17.38 -63.58 -18.53
CA THR A 24 -17.69 -62.50 -17.60
C THR A 24 -16.39 -62.13 -16.90
N CYS A 25 -15.95 -60.88 -17.05
CA CYS A 25 -14.76 -60.43 -16.37
C CYS A 25 -14.94 -60.68 -14.86
N ALA A 26 -13.93 -61.31 -14.23
CA ALA A 26 -13.94 -61.71 -12.82
C ALA A 26 -14.20 -60.57 -11.80
N CYS A 27 -14.37 -59.34 -12.27
CA CYS A 27 -14.79 -58.16 -11.53
C CYS A 27 -16.20 -58.30 -10.93
N GLU A 28 -17.09 -59.09 -11.53
CA GLU A 28 -18.50 -59.21 -11.12
C GLU A 28 -18.71 -60.15 -9.91
N ASN A 29 -17.69 -60.93 -9.52
CA ASN A 29 -17.77 -61.89 -8.41
C ASN A 29 -17.23 -61.35 -7.08
N ALA A 30 -16.69 -60.12 -7.05
CA ALA A 30 -16.18 -59.49 -5.83
C ALA A 30 -17.08 -58.29 -5.48
N ASP A 31 -17.75 -58.32 -4.32
CA ASP A 31 -18.54 -57.22 -3.75
C ASP A 31 -17.65 -56.01 -3.38
N LEU A 32 -16.99 -55.43 -4.38
CA LEU A 32 -16.09 -54.30 -4.22
C LEU A 32 -16.86 -52.99 -4.36
N PRO A 33 -16.49 -51.95 -3.59
CA PRO A 33 -17.09 -50.63 -3.76
C PRO A 33 -16.91 -50.10 -5.19
N PRO A 34 -17.91 -49.38 -5.73
CA PRO A 34 -17.91 -48.93 -7.13
C PRO A 34 -16.71 -48.03 -7.49
N TRP A 35 -16.21 -47.26 -6.52
CA TRP A 35 -15.07 -46.36 -6.69
C TRP A 35 -13.71 -47.06 -6.81
N THR A 36 -13.61 -48.36 -6.50
CA THR A 36 -12.33 -49.10 -6.56
C THR A 36 -11.76 -49.25 -7.97
N GLY A 37 -12.62 -49.19 -9.00
CA GLY A 37 -12.22 -49.17 -10.40
C GLY A 37 -11.73 -47.79 -10.86
N GLU A 38 -12.12 -46.73 -10.16
CA GLU A 38 -11.73 -45.35 -10.49
C GLU A 38 -10.35 -44.99 -9.91
N LEU A 39 -9.91 -45.68 -8.85
CA LEU A 39 -8.56 -45.60 -8.31
C LEU A 39 -7.60 -46.43 -9.17
N HIS A 40 -6.68 -45.75 -9.87
CA HIS A 40 -5.68 -46.41 -10.69
C HIS A 40 -4.82 -47.34 -9.84
N GLY A 41 -4.58 -48.55 -10.35
CA GLY A 41 -3.77 -49.58 -9.66
C GLY A 41 -4.48 -50.34 -8.54
N LEU A 42 -5.51 -49.77 -7.88
CA LEU A 42 -6.20 -50.44 -6.76
C LEU A 42 -6.96 -51.69 -7.22
N SER A 43 -7.71 -51.59 -8.32
CA SER A 43 -8.39 -52.74 -8.92
C SER A 43 -7.41 -53.87 -9.29
N GLN A 44 -6.24 -53.52 -9.86
CA GLN A 44 -5.21 -54.52 -10.22
C GLN A 44 -4.52 -55.13 -8.99
N ALA A 45 -4.32 -54.35 -7.92
CA ALA A 45 -3.79 -54.83 -6.65
C ALA A 45 -4.75 -55.83 -5.96
N LEU A 46 -6.06 -55.61 -6.06
CA LEU A 46 -7.08 -56.46 -5.45
C LEU A 46 -7.37 -57.72 -6.27
N LEU A 47 -7.52 -57.59 -7.59
CA LEU A 47 -8.00 -58.66 -8.49
C LEU A 47 -6.90 -59.53 -9.12
N SER A 48 -5.61 -59.21 -8.95
CA SER A 48 -4.53 -60.01 -9.54
C SER A 48 -4.48 -61.44 -8.98
N LYS A 49 -4.27 -62.44 -9.86
CA LYS A 49 -4.36 -63.87 -9.49
C LYS A 49 -3.10 -64.40 -8.79
N THR A 50 -1.92 -63.86 -9.07
CA THR A 50 -0.63 -64.37 -8.56
C THR A 50 -0.08 -63.49 -7.43
N ARG A 51 0.52 -64.10 -6.39
CA ARG A 51 1.12 -63.37 -5.26
C ARG A 51 2.20 -62.38 -5.70
N LYS A 52 3.01 -62.72 -6.71
CA LYS A 52 4.06 -61.83 -7.24
C LYS A 52 3.46 -60.55 -7.85
N MET A 53 2.38 -60.66 -8.62
CA MET A 53 1.70 -59.50 -9.21
C MET A 53 0.96 -58.65 -8.18
N LYS A 54 0.39 -59.26 -7.13
CA LYS A 54 -0.19 -58.52 -6.00
C LYS A 54 0.85 -57.65 -5.30
N VAL A 55 2.02 -58.21 -4.99
CA VAL A 55 3.12 -57.48 -4.33
C VAL A 55 3.61 -56.33 -5.23
N PHE A 56 3.78 -56.58 -6.52
CA PHE A 56 4.16 -55.53 -7.48
C PHE A 56 3.21 -54.34 -7.47
N TRP A 57 1.90 -54.57 -7.64
CA TRP A 57 0.91 -53.48 -7.68
C TRP A 57 0.78 -52.74 -6.35
N TRP A 58 0.88 -53.43 -5.22
CA TRP A 58 0.92 -52.76 -3.90
C TRP A 58 2.18 -51.91 -3.72
N CYS A 59 3.35 -52.36 -4.17
CA CYS A 59 4.57 -51.55 -4.14
C CYS A 59 4.41 -50.28 -5.00
N VAL A 60 3.88 -50.40 -6.22
CA VAL A 60 3.60 -49.25 -7.10
C VAL A 60 2.63 -48.27 -6.42
N MET A 61 1.54 -48.77 -5.82
CA MET A 61 0.60 -47.92 -5.08
C MET A 61 1.24 -47.18 -3.92
N VAL A 62 2.08 -47.85 -3.12
CA VAL A 62 2.78 -47.20 -1.99
C VAL A 62 3.71 -46.11 -2.49
N VAL A 63 4.44 -46.34 -3.58
CA VAL A 63 5.32 -45.32 -4.19
C VAL A 63 4.50 -44.13 -4.69
N CYS A 64 3.42 -44.38 -5.45
CA CYS A 64 2.54 -43.32 -5.96
C CYS A 64 1.88 -42.52 -4.83
N ILE A 65 1.42 -43.17 -3.75
CA ILE A 65 0.88 -42.50 -2.57
C ILE A 65 1.95 -41.62 -1.92
N THR A 66 3.16 -42.16 -1.69
CA THR A 66 4.23 -41.43 -1.00
C THR A 66 4.70 -40.21 -1.81
N CYS A 67 4.88 -40.36 -3.12
CA CYS A 67 5.23 -39.25 -4.02
C CYS A 67 4.09 -38.24 -4.11
N GLY A 68 2.83 -38.69 -4.24
CA GLY A 68 1.66 -37.84 -4.30
C GLY A 68 1.42 -37.04 -3.02
N THR A 69 1.58 -37.65 -1.85
CA THR A 69 1.49 -36.93 -0.57
C THR A 69 2.61 -35.90 -0.42
N THR A 70 3.84 -36.26 -0.79
CA THR A 70 4.99 -35.36 -0.67
C THR A 70 4.82 -34.12 -1.56
N THR A 71 4.49 -34.33 -2.83
CA THR A 71 4.26 -33.23 -3.80
C THR A 71 3.06 -32.37 -3.41
N THR A 72 1.98 -32.97 -2.92
CA THR A 72 0.82 -32.23 -2.41
C THR A 72 1.18 -31.37 -1.19
N VAL A 73 1.97 -31.91 -0.26
CA VAL A 73 2.47 -31.15 0.90
C VAL A 73 3.34 -29.98 0.45
N LEU A 74 4.22 -30.17 -0.55
CA LEU A 74 5.03 -29.09 -1.10
C LEU A 74 4.16 -27.97 -1.70
N VAL A 75 3.14 -28.31 -2.48
CA VAL A 75 2.18 -27.33 -3.04
C VAL A 75 1.43 -26.58 -1.93
N ILE A 76 1.00 -27.28 -0.88
CA ILE A 76 0.34 -26.66 0.28
C ILE A 76 1.29 -25.69 0.98
N VAL A 77 2.54 -26.11 1.23
CA VAL A 77 3.55 -25.26 1.87
C VAL A 77 3.83 -24.03 1.02
N GLU A 78 4.00 -24.19 -0.29
CA GLU A 78 4.22 -23.07 -1.23
C GLU A 78 3.05 -22.08 -1.21
N TYR A 79 1.81 -22.58 -1.24
CA TYR A 79 0.62 -21.74 -1.15
C TYR A 79 0.52 -21.00 0.19
N LEU A 80 0.82 -21.67 1.31
CA LEU A 80 0.81 -21.06 2.65
C LEU A 80 1.92 -20.04 2.86
N GLN A 81 3.09 -20.23 2.23
CA GLN A 81 4.15 -19.23 2.21
C GLN A 81 3.75 -17.97 1.44
N GLY A 82 2.80 -18.07 0.51
CA GLY A 82 2.25 -16.96 -0.25
C GLY A 82 3.29 -16.15 -1.04
N PRO A 83 4.19 -16.78 -1.81
CA PRO A 83 5.19 -16.05 -2.59
C PRO A 83 4.54 -15.06 -3.56
N THR A 84 5.18 -13.90 -3.72
CA THR A 84 4.70 -12.82 -4.57
C THR A 84 5.63 -12.60 -5.75
N ALA A 85 5.07 -12.09 -6.85
CA ALA A 85 5.80 -11.65 -8.02
C ALA A 85 5.38 -10.22 -8.37
N THR A 86 6.32 -9.48 -8.94
CA THR A 86 6.08 -8.11 -9.39
C THR A 86 5.78 -8.11 -10.89
N SER A 87 4.60 -7.62 -11.25
CA SER A 87 4.21 -7.35 -12.63
C SER A 87 4.48 -5.89 -12.95
N THR A 88 5.35 -5.62 -13.92
CA THR A 88 5.62 -4.27 -14.42
C THR A 88 5.04 -4.14 -15.81
N THR A 89 4.16 -3.16 -16.00
CA THR A 89 3.54 -2.86 -17.30
C THR A 89 3.72 -1.39 -17.63
N ILE A 90 4.11 -1.08 -18.86
CA ILE A 90 4.20 0.30 -19.33
C ILE A 90 2.83 0.69 -19.87
N ARG A 91 2.27 1.79 -19.38
CA ARG A 91 0.97 2.32 -19.83
C ARG A 91 1.16 3.66 -20.50
N LEU A 92 0.83 3.73 -21.79
CA LEU A 92 0.80 4.97 -22.54
C LEU A 92 -0.49 5.73 -22.23
N VAL A 93 -0.39 7.05 -22.09
CA VAL A 93 -1.51 7.94 -21.78
C VAL A 93 -1.43 9.21 -22.62
N ASN A 94 -2.56 9.89 -22.79
CA ASN A 94 -2.62 11.14 -23.55
C ASN A 94 -2.11 12.35 -22.76
N SER A 95 -2.08 12.26 -21.43
CA SER A 95 -1.60 13.33 -20.57
C SER A 95 -1.15 12.77 -19.22
N LEU A 96 -0.12 13.37 -18.62
CA LEU A 96 0.35 13.06 -17.28
C LEU A 96 0.35 14.31 -16.40
N GLU A 97 -0.19 14.20 -15.19
CA GLU A 97 -0.11 15.25 -14.18
C GLU A 97 1.33 15.35 -13.67
N LEU A 98 1.91 16.55 -13.71
CA LEU A 98 3.25 16.78 -13.15
C LEU A 98 3.21 16.49 -11.64
N PRO A 99 4.29 15.99 -11.00
CA PRO A 99 4.34 15.85 -9.54
C PRO A 99 4.26 17.22 -8.84
N ALA A 100 4.06 17.20 -7.52
CA ALA A 100 4.05 18.42 -6.72
C ALA A 100 5.45 19.04 -6.67
N VAL A 101 5.70 20.00 -7.56
CA VAL A 101 6.92 20.81 -7.59
C VAL A 101 6.73 22.06 -6.76
N THR A 102 7.59 22.27 -5.77
CA THR A 102 7.56 23.43 -4.88
C THR A 102 8.86 24.20 -4.96
N ILE A 103 8.76 25.50 -5.21
CA ILE A 103 9.89 26.42 -5.32
C ILE A 103 9.93 27.29 -4.07
N CYS A 104 11.09 27.30 -3.42
CA CYS A 104 11.36 28.05 -2.21
C CYS A 104 12.65 28.88 -2.35
N PRO A 105 12.73 30.07 -1.73
CA PRO A 105 14.01 30.70 -1.39
C PRO A 105 14.88 29.73 -0.58
N LYS A 106 16.21 29.76 -0.77
CA LYS A 106 17.10 28.99 0.10
C LYS A 106 17.00 29.45 1.54
N VAL A 107 17.13 30.76 1.74
CA VAL A 107 17.00 31.41 3.05
C VAL A 107 15.55 31.88 3.19
N PRO A 108 14.84 31.50 4.27
CA PRO A 108 13.43 31.83 4.47
C PRO A 108 13.22 33.28 4.95
N ASP A 109 13.93 34.23 4.33
CA ASP A 109 13.96 35.66 4.69
C ASP A 109 13.56 36.57 3.52
N ALA A 110 12.84 36.02 2.54
CA ALA A 110 12.31 36.73 1.39
C ALA A 110 11.12 37.61 1.81
N PHE A 111 11.45 38.78 2.35
CA PHE A 111 10.50 39.77 2.82
C PHE A 111 10.82 41.15 2.25
N ASN A 112 9.81 42.03 2.18
CA ASN A 112 9.99 43.45 1.89
C ASN A 112 10.75 44.11 3.05
N ALA A 113 12.06 44.29 2.86
CA ALA A 113 12.98 44.84 3.86
C ALA A 113 12.57 46.23 4.34
N ILE A 114 12.12 47.10 3.44
CA ILE A 114 11.79 48.49 3.77
C ILE A 114 10.57 48.51 4.69
N GLY A 115 9.51 47.79 4.30
CA GLY A 115 8.28 47.71 5.10
C GLY A 115 8.50 47.05 6.45
N LEU A 116 9.17 45.89 6.47
CA LEU A 116 9.37 45.13 7.70
C LEU A 116 10.24 45.87 8.73
N LEU A 117 11.34 46.48 8.28
CA LEU A 117 12.22 47.23 9.18
C LEU A 117 11.56 48.51 9.68
N ALA A 118 10.72 49.17 8.87
CA ALA A 118 9.95 50.33 9.31
C ALA A 118 8.89 49.95 10.37
N ASP A 119 8.26 48.78 10.23
CA ASP A 119 7.31 48.22 11.21
C ASP A 119 7.99 47.94 12.56
N ILE A 120 9.17 47.31 12.52
CA ILE A 120 9.99 47.07 13.72
C ILE A 120 10.40 48.40 14.36
N GLN A 121 10.87 49.36 13.57
CA GLN A 121 11.30 50.67 14.10
C GLN A 121 10.15 51.44 14.75
N HIS A 122 8.93 51.28 14.23
CA HIS A 122 7.74 51.89 14.81
C HIS A 122 7.39 51.27 16.17
N ALA A 123 7.51 49.94 16.30
CA ALA A 123 7.22 49.23 17.54
C ALA A 123 8.32 49.39 18.61
N VAL A 124 9.59 49.43 18.20
CA VAL A 124 10.76 49.61 19.07
C VAL A 124 11.55 50.85 18.62
N PRO A 125 11.16 52.06 19.08
CA PRO A 125 11.87 53.29 18.75
C PRO A 125 13.33 53.24 19.21
N ALA A 126 14.23 53.81 18.42
CA ALA A 126 15.69 53.87 18.66
C ALA A 126 16.48 52.55 18.49
N LEU A 127 15.88 51.47 17.98
CA LEU A 127 16.63 50.26 17.63
C LEU A 127 17.56 50.53 16.42
N ALA A 128 18.83 50.08 16.48
CA ALA A 128 19.73 50.24 15.34
C ALA A 128 19.34 49.28 14.19
N ARG A 129 19.63 49.65 12.94
CA ARG A 129 19.30 48.80 11.77
C ARG A 129 19.92 47.40 11.86
N SER A 130 21.15 47.28 12.36
CA SER A 130 21.82 45.99 12.56
C SER A 130 21.11 45.12 13.60
N GLU A 131 20.62 45.72 14.68
CA GLU A 131 19.85 45.03 15.72
C GLU A 131 18.46 44.63 15.23
N ALA A 132 17.80 45.47 14.44
CA ALA A 132 16.54 45.12 13.78
C ALA A 132 16.72 43.91 12.83
N LEU A 133 17.84 43.82 12.11
CA LEU A 133 18.15 42.64 11.30
C LEU A 133 18.38 41.39 12.16
N ASN A 134 19.03 41.53 13.33
CA ASN A 134 19.20 40.43 14.28
C ASN A 134 17.87 40.01 14.91
N LEU A 135 16.97 40.95 15.16
CA LEU A 135 15.60 40.67 15.60
C LEU A 135 14.81 39.90 14.53
N VAL A 136 14.98 40.23 13.24
CA VAL A 136 14.39 39.46 12.14
C VAL A 136 14.96 38.05 12.09
N ARG A 137 16.28 37.87 12.28
CA ARG A 137 16.90 36.52 12.37
C ARG A 137 16.34 35.73 13.53
N PHE A 138 16.24 36.36 14.70
CA PHE A 138 15.69 35.77 15.92
C PHE A 138 14.23 35.34 15.72
N TRP A 139 13.43 36.21 15.11
CA TRP A 139 12.05 35.91 14.73
C TRP A 139 11.97 34.70 13.79
N ILE A 140 12.65 34.73 12.65
CA ILE A 140 12.62 33.64 11.66
C ILE A 140 13.09 32.32 12.29
N GLY A 141 14.21 32.33 13.01
CA GLY A 141 14.76 31.15 13.68
C GLY A 141 13.86 30.62 14.80
N GLY A 142 13.19 31.50 15.55
CA GLY A 142 12.30 31.11 16.63
C GLY A 142 10.95 30.54 16.15
N TYR A 143 10.56 30.78 14.89
CA TYR A 143 9.50 30.00 14.24
C TYR A 143 10.01 28.70 13.61
N GLY A 144 11.26 28.33 13.84
CA GLY A 144 11.82 27.06 13.36
C GLY A 144 12.12 27.02 11.86
N LEU A 145 12.44 28.19 11.28
CA LEU A 145 12.86 28.31 9.89
C LEU A 145 14.39 28.27 9.78
N GLU A 146 14.91 27.63 8.74
CA GLU A 146 16.35 27.35 8.55
C GLU A 146 17.21 28.57 8.16
N ASN A 147 18.53 28.36 8.13
CA ASN A 147 19.56 29.32 7.68
C ASN A 147 19.66 30.60 8.52
N MET A 148 19.31 30.51 9.81
CA MET A 148 19.56 31.54 10.83
C MET A 148 20.79 31.21 11.70
N ASP A 149 21.83 30.64 11.09
CA ASP A 149 23.03 30.12 11.74
C ASP A 149 23.77 31.17 12.58
N ALA A 150 23.61 32.47 12.27
CA ALA A 150 24.16 33.54 13.09
C ALA A 150 23.65 33.52 14.55
N LEU A 151 22.46 32.98 14.80
CA LEU A 151 21.88 32.88 16.15
C LEU A 151 22.72 32.02 17.10
N SER A 152 23.37 30.96 16.60
CA SER A 152 24.22 30.11 17.45
C SER A 152 25.49 30.81 17.92
N ASN A 153 25.88 31.91 17.28
CA ASN A 153 27.05 32.69 17.64
C ASN A 153 26.72 33.83 18.64
N PHE A 154 25.44 34.09 18.88
CA PHE A 154 25.01 35.12 19.83
C PHE A 154 25.05 34.58 21.25
N ASN A 155 25.45 35.43 22.21
CA ASN A 155 25.43 35.05 23.62
C ASN A 155 23.98 35.04 24.15
N SER A 156 23.74 34.28 25.21
CA SER A 156 22.39 34.11 25.78
C SER A 156 21.79 35.42 26.29
N SER A 157 22.61 36.36 26.78
CA SER A 157 22.15 37.67 27.24
C SER A 157 21.56 38.51 26.08
N TYR A 158 22.25 38.54 24.94
CA TYR A 158 21.81 39.25 23.75
C TYR A 158 20.57 38.61 23.14
N LEU A 159 20.49 37.28 23.14
CA LEU A 159 19.29 36.56 22.69
C LEU A 159 18.07 36.87 23.59
N ASN A 160 18.26 36.99 24.90
CA ASN A 160 17.20 37.44 25.81
C ASN A 160 16.77 38.88 25.54
N GLN A 161 17.72 39.78 25.23
CA GLN A 161 17.40 41.15 24.80
C GLN A 161 16.60 41.18 23.49
N LEU A 162 16.96 40.34 22.51
CA LEU A 162 16.18 40.19 21.26
C LEU A 162 14.78 39.63 21.54
N ASN A 163 14.63 38.71 22.50
CA ASN A 163 13.32 38.23 22.92
C ASN A 163 12.47 39.37 23.52
N GLU A 164 13.03 40.25 24.34
CA GLU A 164 12.31 41.42 24.86
C GLU A 164 11.83 42.35 23.73
N TYR A 165 12.69 42.64 22.75
CA TYR A 165 12.28 43.41 21.56
C TYR A 165 11.20 42.70 20.75
N TYR A 166 11.28 41.38 20.62
CA TYR A 166 10.23 40.59 19.97
C TYR A 166 8.90 40.69 20.72
N GLN A 167 8.88 40.63 22.05
CA GLN A 167 7.64 40.77 22.83
C GLN A 167 7.01 42.16 22.68
N ILE A 168 7.83 43.21 22.53
CA ILE A 168 7.33 44.57 22.24
C ILE A 168 6.75 44.62 20.82
N TRP A 169 7.48 44.09 19.83
CA TRP A 169 7.08 44.11 18.43
C TRP A 169 5.82 43.28 18.16
N SER A 170 5.67 42.13 18.82
CA SER A 170 4.50 41.23 18.69
C SER A 170 3.33 41.60 19.60
N ARG A 171 3.42 42.70 20.35
CA ARG A 171 2.38 43.10 21.32
C ARG A 171 1.01 43.24 20.66
N GLY A 172 0.01 42.57 21.24
CA GLY A 172 -1.37 42.58 20.75
C GLY A 172 -1.72 41.48 19.75
N TYR A 173 -0.74 40.64 19.37
CA TYR A 173 -0.96 39.45 18.56
C TYR A 173 -0.78 38.17 19.39
N ASP A 174 -1.47 37.12 18.99
CA ASP A 174 -1.09 35.75 19.32
C ASP A 174 0.14 35.32 18.49
N ILE A 175 0.86 34.30 18.95
CA ILE A 175 2.09 33.84 18.27
C ILE A 175 1.78 33.37 16.83
N ASP A 176 0.68 32.64 16.63
CA ASP A 176 0.28 32.17 15.30
C ASP A 176 -0.16 33.32 14.38
N GLY A 177 -1.08 34.15 14.86
CA GLY A 177 -1.56 35.30 14.10
C GLY A 177 -0.46 36.32 13.79
N PHE A 178 0.52 36.53 14.68
CA PHE A 178 1.68 37.38 14.39
C PHE A 178 2.48 36.85 13.19
N PHE A 179 2.81 35.56 13.20
CA PHE A 179 3.54 34.91 12.11
C PHE A 179 2.81 35.04 10.77
N HIS A 180 1.52 34.68 10.74
CA HIS A 180 0.73 34.74 9.52
C HIS A 180 0.52 36.17 9.03
N THR A 181 0.31 37.12 9.93
CA THR A 181 0.15 38.54 9.60
C THR A 181 1.42 39.12 8.98
N MET A 182 2.57 38.93 9.61
CA MET A 182 3.84 39.44 9.11
C MET A 182 4.23 38.81 7.77
N GLN A 183 4.03 37.50 7.62
CA GLN A 183 4.22 36.83 6.35
C GLN A 183 3.26 37.32 5.26
N SER A 184 2.01 37.64 5.60
CA SER A 184 1.06 38.13 4.60
C SER A 184 1.33 39.57 4.19
N LYS A 185 1.75 40.41 5.14
CA LYS A 185 2.03 41.84 4.91
C LYS A 185 3.36 42.07 4.19
N TYR A 186 4.40 41.36 4.61
CA TYR A 186 5.77 41.61 4.16
C TYR A 186 6.40 40.49 3.34
N GLY A 187 5.80 39.29 3.30
CA GLY A 187 6.33 38.19 2.50
C GLY A 187 6.30 38.47 1.01
N TYR A 188 7.29 37.93 0.28
CA TYR A 188 7.35 38.07 -1.17
C TYR A 188 6.13 37.44 -1.87
N ARG A 189 5.69 38.11 -2.93
CA ARG A 189 4.53 37.75 -3.74
C ARG A 189 4.93 36.88 -4.91
N CYS A 190 3.94 36.20 -5.49
CA CYS A 190 4.14 35.31 -6.62
C CYS A 190 4.77 36.02 -7.83
N ASN A 191 4.29 37.23 -8.15
CA ASN A 191 4.81 38.07 -9.25
C ASN A 191 6.24 38.58 -9.02
N GLU A 192 6.72 38.53 -7.78
CA GLU A 192 8.10 38.88 -7.42
C GLU A 192 9.05 37.69 -7.61
N LEU A 193 8.53 36.45 -7.56
CA LEU A 193 9.29 35.24 -7.88
C LEU A 193 9.24 34.90 -9.37
N PHE A 194 8.05 34.82 -9.96
CA PHE A 194 7.89 34.39 -11.34
C PHE A 194 7.93 35.55 -12.32
N HIS A 195 8.71 35.39 -13.39
CA HIS A 195 8.68 36.27 -14.55
C HIS A 195 7.71 35.76 -15.62
N SER A 196 7.78 34.46 -15.94
CA SER A 196 6.89 33.81 -16.91
C SER A 196 6.82 32.31 -16.68
N CYS A 197 5.66 31.73 -17.01
CA CYS A 197 5.41 30.29 -16.99
C CYS A 197 4.85 29.89 -18.36
N SER A 198 5.47 28.91 -19.00
CA SER A 198 5.02 28.37 -20.28
C SER A 198 4.89 26.86 -20.16
N LEU A 199 3.71 26.32 -20.50
CA LEU A 199 3.44 24.89 -20.51
C LEU A 199 3.11 24.49 -21.94
N GLY A 200 3.87 23.56 -22.53
CA GLY A 200 3.63 23.17 -23.91
C GLY A 200 3.85 24.31 -24.92
N GLY A 201 4.70 25.28 -24.59
CA GLY A 201 4.90 26.51 -25.39
C GLY A 201 3.84 27.59 -25.19
N ILE A 202 2.73 27.31 -24.50
CA ILE A 202 1.65 28.27 -24.22
C ILE A 202 1.96 29.01 -22.92
N THR A 203 1.87 30.34 -22.93
CA THR A 203 2.11 31.16 -21.73
C THR A 203 0.88 31.15 -20.82
N HIS A 204 1.08 30.89 -19.53
CA HIS A 204 0.04 30.85 -18.50
C HIS A 204 0.32 31.86 -17.39
N ASP A 205 -0.72 32.22 -16.63
CA ASP A 205 -0.54 33.00 -15.40
C ASP A 205 0.08 32.10 -14.33
N CYS A 206 1.32 32.39 -13.96
CA CYS A 206 2.05 31.63 -12.95
C CYS A 206 1.31 31.52 -11.61
N CYS A 207 0.56 32.55 -11.22
CA CYS A 207 0.04 32.72 -9.87
C CYS A 207 -1.42 32.29 -9.73
N ASN A 208 -2.16 32.40 -10.82
CA ASN A 208 -3.55 31.98 -10.87
C ASN A 208 -3.70 30.54 -11.39
N ASP A 209 -2.96 30.17 -12.45
CA ASP A 209 -3.17 28.90 -13.15
C ASP A 209 -2.21 27.80 -12.69
N ILE A 210 -0.93 28.13 -12.46
CA ILE A 210 0.13 27.12 -12.30
C ILE A 210 0.53 26.90 -10.84
N PHE A 211 0.79 27.96 -10.07
CA PHE A 211 1.29 27.87 -8.69
C PHE A 211 0.30 28.42 -7.67
N LYS A 212 0.39 27.88 -6.45
CA LYS A 212 -0.29 28.42 -5.25
C LYS A 212 0.73 28.67 -4.14
N ARG A 213 0.53 29.75 -3.38
CA ARG A 213 1.34 30.05 -2.19
C ARG A 213 1.16 28.94 -1.14
N LYS A 214 2.25 28.50 -0.53
CA LYS A 214 2.24 27.49 0.52
C LYS A 214 3.34 27.76 1.55
N ILE A 215 3.02 27.56 2.83
CA ILE A 215 4.02 27.57 3.89
C ILE A 215 4.56 26.16 4.06
N MET A 216 5.87 26.01 3.95
CA MET A 216 6.58 24.73 4.00
C MET A 216 7.39 24.62 5.31
N MET A 217 7.48 23.40 5.85
CA MET A 217 8.34 23.10 7.01
C MET A 217 9.75 23.66 6.80
N ARG A 218 10.28 24.39 7.79
CA ARG A 218 11.65 24.93 7.81
C ARG A 218 12.00 25.95 6.70
N ARG A 219 11.15 26.14 5.68
CA ARG A 219 11.39 27.01 4.51
C ARG A 219 10.47 28.22 4.41
N GLY A 220 9.37 28.25 5.17
CA GLY A 220 8.48 29.40 5.18
C GLY A 220 7.71 29.51 3.87
N ILE A 221 7.65 30.72 3.29
CA ILE A 221 6.84 30.99 2.09
C ILE A 221 7.47 30.36 0.85
N CYS A 222 6.72 29.49 0.20
CA CYS A 222 7.04 28.85 -1.07
C CYS A 222 5.86 28.87 -2.03
N TYR A 223 6.11 28.46 -3.28
CA TYR A 223 5.08 28.31 -4.30
C TYR A 223 5.08 26.88 -4.83
N THR A 224 3.96 26.19 -4.70
CA THR A 224 3.80 24.79 -5.12
C THR A 224 2.86 24.70 -6.31
N LEU A 225 3.10 23.76 -7.23
CA LEU A 225 2.21 23.50 -8.35
C LEU A 225 0.78 23.22 -7.86
N ARG A 226 -0.19 23.66 -8.66
CA ARG A 226 -1.60 23.29 -8.48
C ARG A 226 -1.81 21.88 -9.02
N ARG A 227 -2.83 21.20 -8.48
CA ARG A 227 -3.28 19.92 -9.05
C ARG A 227 -3.90 20.16 -10.43
N GLY A 228 -3.81 19.17 -11.30
CA GLY A 228 -4.34 19.21 -12.67
C GLY A 228 -3.44 19.93 -13.68
N VAL A 229 -2.22 20.33 -13.30
CA VAL A 229 -1.22 20.83 -14.26
C VAL A 229 -0.64 19.63 -15.01
N ASN A 230 -1.20 19.37 -16.19
CA ASN A 230 -0.91 18.18 -16.97
C ASN A 230 -0.03 18.51 -18.18
N GLN A 231 0.96 17.65 -18.42
CA GLN A 231 1.71 17.61 -19.67
C GLN A 231 0.92 16.78 -20.69
N THR A 232 0.66 17.34 -21.87
CA THR A 232 -0.13 16.72 -22.95
C THR A 232 0.71 16.28 -24.15
N GLU A 233 1.98 16.68 -24.22
CA GLU A 233 2.92 16.28 -25.25
C GLU A 233 4.20 15.74 -24.62
N ALA A 234 4.91 14.84 -25.29
CA ALA A 234 6.12 14.22 -24.76
C ALA A 234 7.34 15.16 -24.77
N ASP A 235 8.31 14.84 -23.92
CA ASP A 235 9.65 15.43 -23.84
C ASP A 235 9.68 16.98 -23.84
N ASP A 236 10.32 17.57 -24.84
CA ASP A 236 10.63 19.00 -24.91
C ASP A 236 9.46 19.85 -25.38
N MET A 237 8.50 19.24 -26.08
CA MET A 237 7.35 19.97 -26.62
C MET A 237 6.35 20.28 -25.52
N GLY A 238 6.11 19.33 -24.61
CA GLY A 238 5.14 19.47 -23.51
C GLY A 238 5.69 20.06 -22.20
N ARG A 239 6.95 20.47 -22.15
CA ARG A 239 7.61 20.87 -20.91
C ARG A 239 7.00 22.13 -20.28
N LEU A 240 7.05 22.19 -18.94
CA LEU A 240 6.81 23.39 -18.16
C LEU A 240 8.13 24.17 -18.04
N VAL A 241 8.19 25.36 -18.64
CA VAL A 241 9.31 26.29 -18.57
C VAL A 241 8.98 27.42 -17.61
N LEU A 242 9.85 27.62 -16.64
CA LEU A 242 9.75 28.66 -15.62
C LEU A 242 10.94 29.60 -15.73
N SER A 243 10.64 30.88 -15.90
CA SER A 243 11.62 31.95 -15.77
C SER A 243 11.34 32.69 -14.47
N MET A 244 12.31 32.71 -13.55
CA MET A 244 12.14 33.21 -12.19
C MET A 244 13.15 34.31 -11.88
N LYS A 245 12.67 35.35 -11.21
CA LYS A 245 13.49 36.43 -10.65
C LYS A 245 14.17 35.93 -9.37
N ALA A 246 15.18 36.66 -8.90
CA ALA A 246 15.74 36.42 -7.58
C ALA A 246 14.85 37.06 -6.52
N PRO A 247 14.26 36.28 -5.58
CA PRO A 247 13.52 36.85 -4.47
C PRO A 247 14.43 37.74 -3.61
N PRO A 248 13.85 38.71 -2.88
CA PRO A 248 14.61 39.49 -1.92
C PRO A 248 15.16 38.60 -0.79
N SER A 249 16.15 39.10 -0.07
CA SER A 249 16.72 38.49 1.13
C SER A 249 17.12 39.58 2.10
N ILE A 250 16.46 39.66 3.26
CA ILE A 250 16.74 40.71 4.25
C ILE A 250 18.10 40.53 4.92
N THR A 251 18.51 39.28 5.15
CA THR A 251 19.65 38.94 5.98
C THR A 251 20.94 38.68 5.19
N THR A 252 20.84 38.47 3.87
CA THR A 252 21.97 38.16 2.98
C THR A 252 22.59 39.41 2.35
N GLN A 253 23.64 39.95 2.98
CA GLN A 253 24.30 41.18 2.50
C GLN A 253 25.22 40.96 1.30
N ARG A 254 25.91 39.82 1.23
CA ARG A 254 26.91 39.50 0.20
C ARG A 254 26.40 39.68 -1.23
N SER A 255 25.09 39.49 -1.39
CA SER A 255 24.43 39.32 -2.67
C SER A 255 23.48 40.49 -2.93
N ASN A 256 23.79 41.66 -2.36
CA ASN A 256 22.95 42.84 -2.46
C ASN A 256 21.48 42.59 -2.07
N TYR A 257 21.28 41.83 -0.98
CA TYR A 257 19.94 41.55 -0.42
C TYR A 257 18.99 40.79 -1.38
N VAL A 258 19.53 39.92 -2.23
CA VAL A 258 18.74 38.96 -3.03
C VAL A 258 19.20 37.51 -2.79
N GLN A 259 18.33 36.56 -3.08
CA GLN A 259 18.66 35.13 -2.97
C GLN A 259 19.64 34.71 -4.07
N ASP A 260 20.79 34.17 -3.67
CA ASP A 260 21.74 33.54 -4.60
C ASP A 260 21.26 32.17 -5.10
N GLN A 261 20.35 31.54 -4.37
CA GLN A 261 19.91 30.18 -4.63
C GLN A 261 18.43 30.05 -4.32
N ILE A 262 17.75 29.31 -5.18
CA ILE A 262 16.39 28.82 -4.92
C ILE A 262 16.43 27.29 -4.87
N ILE A 263 15.51 26.72 -4.11
CA ILE A 263 15.42 25.28 -3.90
C ILE A 263 14.12 24.80 -4.53
N VAL A 264 14.22 23.69 -5.26
CA VAL A 264 13.08 22.98 -5.82
C VAL A 264 12.90 21.68 -5.05
N TYR A 265 11.68 21.46 -4.57
CA TYR A 265 11.23 20.23 -3.95
C TYR A 265 10.29 19.51 -4.90
N VAL A 266 10.44 18.19 -5.00
CA VAL A 266 9.56 17.35 -5.82
C VAL A 266 9.00 16.27 -4.93
N THR A 267 7.69 16.27 -4.75
CA THR A 267 6.98 15.34 -3.86
C THR A 267 5.73 14.78 -4.54
N ASP A 268 5.16 13.73 -3.97
CA ASP A 268 3.90 13.13 -4.40
C ASP A 268 2.67 13.76 -3.72
N ASN A 269 2.87 14.65 -2.75
CA ASN A 269 1.81 15.30 -1.98
C ASN A 269 1.80 16.82 -2.19
N TYR A 270 0.66 17.35 -2.65
CA TYR A 270 0.46 18.77 -2.95
C TYR A 270 0.10 19.65 -1.75
N ASP A 271 -0.24 19.03 -0.62
CA ASP A 271 -0.82 19.71 0.54
C ASP A 271 0.12 19.72 1.73
N LYS A 272 0.92 18.67 1.91
CA LYS A 272 2.01 18.60 2.89
C LYS A 272 3.28 18.25 2.12
N ILE A 273 4.30 19.10 2.21
CA ILE A 273 5.52 19.00 1.40
C ILE A 273 6.70 18.75 2.33
N LEU A 274 7.48 17.72 2.03
CA LEU A 274 8.70 17.37 2.73
C LEU A 274 9.86 18.27 2.31
N ASP A 275 10.84 18.45 3.21
CA ASP A 275 12.11 19.12 2.93
C ASP A 275 13.14 18.25 2.18
N PHE A 276 12.67 17.15 1.56
CA PHE A 276 13.46 16.23 0.73
C PHE A 276 12.57 15.47 -0.29
N PRO A 277 13.07 15.14 -1.50
CA PRO A 277 14.36 15.55 -2.09
C PRO A 277 14.37 17.03 -2.50
N ARG A 278 15.56 17.63 -2.47
CA ARG A 278 15.76 19.07 -2.72
C ARG A 278 16.84 19.31 -3.77
N PHE A 279 16.57 20.22 -4.69
CA PHE A 279 17.47 20.55 -5.80
C PHE A 279 17.77 22.05 -5.78
N TYR A 280 19.05 22.42 -5.82
CA TYR A 280 19.48 23.82 -5.78
C TYR A 280 19.61 24.36 -7.20
N LEU A 281 18.96 25.49 -7.46
CA LEU A 281 19.15 26.25 -8.70
C LEU A 281 20.03 27.46 -8.43
N TYR A 282 20.90 27.74 -9.40
CA TYR A 282 21.81 28.88 -9.37
C TYR A 282 21.44 29.88 -10.47
N PRO A 283 21.82 31.16 -10.33
CA PRO A 283 21.54 32.18 -11.32
C PRO A 283 22.29 31.90 -12.62
N ASN A 284 21.69 32.28 -13.75
CA ASN A 284 22.29 32.13 -15.08
C ASN A 284 22.69 30.68 -15.42
N GLN A 285 21.91 29.71 -14.92
CA GLN A 285 22.00 28.30 -15.30
C GLN A 285 20.67 27.83 -15.88
N TRP A 286 20.76 27.03 -16.94
CA TRP A 286 19.68 26.22 -17.44
C TRP A 286 19.56 24.99 -16.55
N ASN A 287 18.36 24.73 -16.05
CA ASN A 287 18.09 23.59 -15.18
C ASN A 287 16.94 22.79 -15.76
N ARG A 288 17.19 21.54 -16.12
CA ARG A 288 16.18 20.63 -16.68
C ARG A 288 15.97 19.46 -15.75
N ILE A 289 14.73 19.33 -15.27
CA ILE A 289 14.26 18.22 -14.46
C ILE A 289 13.40 17.31 -15.35
N ARG A 290 13.83 16.06 -15.49
CA ARG A 290 13.06 15.02 -16.17
C ARG A 290 12.48 14.05 -15.17
N PHE A 291 11.22 13.70 -15.37
CA PHE A 291 10.51 12.73 -14.56
C PHE A 291 10.27 11.42 -15.31
N THR A 292 10.40 10.31 -14.58
CA THR A 292 9.87 9.00 -14.96
C THR A 292 8.83 8.60 -13.93
N ALA A 293 7.57 8.51 -14.35
CA ALA A 293 6.46 8.18 -13.47
C ALA A 293 6.33 6.67 -13.27
N ARG A 294 6.19 6.25 -12.01
CA ARG A 294 5.82 4.88 -11.63
C ARG A 294 4.60 4.93 -10.73
N TYR A 295 3.66 4.03 -10.95
CA TYR A 295 2.55 3.81 -10.04
C TYR A 295 2.72 2.45 -9.39
N LEU A 296 2.91 2.45 -8.08
CA LEU A 296 3.12 1.26 -7.28
C LEU A 296 1.80 0.81 -6.66
N GLU A 297 1.48 -0.47 -6.80
CA GLU A 297 0.37 -1.14 -6.13
C GLU A 297 0.88 -2.43 -5.46
N LEU A 298 1.25 -2.31 -4.20
CA LEU A 298 1.82 -3.39 -3.40
C LEU A 298 0.76 -4.11 -2.58
N LEU A 299 1.04 -5.34 -2.16
CA LEU A 299 0.19 -6.06 -1.22
C LEU A 299 0.45 -5.51 0.19
N LYS A 300 -0.61 -5.39 1.01
CA LYS A 300 -0.49 -4.90 2.38
C LYS A 300 0.37 -5.87 3.19
N GLN A 301 1.47 -5.36 3.73
CA GLN A 301 2.36 -6.08 4.64
C GLN A 301 2.64 -5.23 5.88
N GLU A 302 2.68 -5.88 7.04
CA GLU A 302 2.90 -5.20 8.31
C GLU A 302 4.25 -4.46 8.29
N LYS A 303 4.26 -3.20 8.76
CA LYS A 303 5.45 -2.32 8.81
C LYS A 303 6.08 -1.95 7.45
N VAL A 304 5.51 -2.41 6.33
CA VAL A 304 6.01 -2.07 4.98
C VAL A 304 5.12 -1.01 4.31
N CYS A 305 3.80 -1.27 4.21
CA CYS A 305 2.85 -0.32 3.64
C CYS A 305 1.43 -0.51 4.19
N THR A 306 0.58 0.51 4.05
CA THR A 306 -0.83 0.48 4.48
C THR A 306 -1.79 0.85 3.35
N ASN A 307 -3.04 0.38 3.42
CA ASN A 307 -4.11 0.76 2.48
C ASN A 307 -4.95 1.95 2.98
N GLU A 308 -4.65 2.48 4.17
CA GLU A 308 -5.43 3.56 4.80
C GLU A 308 -5.12 4.94 4.19
N ILE A 309 -3.93 5.09 3.62
CA ILE A 309 -3.48 6.32 2.96
C ILE A 309 -3.04 6.03 1.52
N ALA A 310 -3.14 7.05 0.67
CA ALA A 310 -2.56 7.06 -0.66
C ALA A 310 -1.30 7.94 -0.69
N GLY A 311 -0.25 7.50 -1.38
CA GLY A 311 1.03 8.23 -1.41
C GLY A 311 1.93 7.95 -0.20
N LYS A 312 3.00 8.73 -0.06
CA LYS A 312 3.90 8.71 1.09
C LYS A 312 3.22 9.39 2.29
N ASP A 313 3.49 8.86 3.49
CA ASP A 313 3.00 9.43 4.74
C ASP A 313 3.80 10.68 5.14
N THR A 314 3.60 11.74 4.35
CA THR A 314 4.30 13.01 4.52
C THR A 314 3.93 13.67 5.85
N GLU A 315 2.68 13.54 6.27
CA GLU A 315 2.22 14.09 7.54
C GLU A 315 2.90 13.40 8.74
N CYS A 316 3.02 12.07 8.74
CA CYS A 316 3.78 11.36 9.75
C CYS A 316 5.25 11.78 9.77
N ILE A 317 5.89 11.93 8.61
CA ILE A 317 7.31 12.34 8.57
C ILE A 317 7.50 13.73 9.18
N ILE A 318 6.63 14.69 8.83
CA ILE A 318 6.62 16.03 9.43
C ILE A 318 6.37 15.95 10.94
N ARG A 319 5.36 15.19 11.37
CA ARG A 319 5.02 14.98 12.78
C ARG A 319 6.18 14.36 13.55
N ARG A 320 6.83 13.34 13.00
CA ARG A 320 7.99 12.67 13.60
C ARG A 320 9.16 13.62 13.77
N TRP A 321 9.45 14.46 12.77
CA TRP A 321 10.45 15.51 12.90
C TRP A 321 10.08 16.51 14.00
N LEU A 322 8.84 17.01 13.99
CA LEU A 322 8.33 17.95 14.99
C LEU A 322 8.39 17.37 16.41
N LEU A 323 8.03 16.09 16.58
CA LEU A 323 8.07 15.39 17.86
C LEU A 323 9.50 15.25 18.39
N THR A 324 10.41 14.82 17.52
CA THR A 324 11.82 14.56 17.89
C THR A 324 12.55 15.84 18.27
N ASN A 325 12.38 16.91 17.46
CA ASN A 325 13.23 18.09 17.53
C ASN A 325 12.62 19.22 18.36
N VAL A 326 11.27 19.30 18.46
CA VAL A 326 10.58 20.44 19.08
C VAL A 326 9.73 20.01 20.26
N VAL A 327 8.81 19.05 20.08
CA VAL A 327 7.80 18.71 21.10
C VAL A 327 8.42 17.99 22.28
N TYR A 328 9.22 16.95 22.09
CA TYR A 328 9.80 16.22 23.22
C TYR A 328 10.83 17.03 24.02
N PRO A 329 11.73 17.82 23.39
CA PRO A 329 12.69 18.62 24.15
C PRO A 329 12.07 19.86 24.81
N TYR A 330 11.09 20.51 24.19
CA TYR A 330 10.59 21.82 24.63
C TYR A 330 9.10 21.86 25.01
N ASN A 331 8.39 20.73 24.93
CA ASN A 331 6.96 20.59 25.27
C ASN A 331 6.03 21.59 24.56
N CYS A 332 6.34 21.92 23.30
CA CYS A 332 5.60 22.89 22.50
C CYS A 332 5.66 22.55 21.00
N THR A 333 4.84 23.22 20.17
CA THR A 333 4.81 23.03 18.71
C THR A 333 5.13 24.31 17.93
N LEU A 334 5.54 24.20 16.67
CA LEU A 334 5.70 25.36 15.79
C LEU A 334 4.33 25.79 15.24
N SER A 335 4.09 27.11 15.18
CA SER A 335 2.78 27.70 14.87
C SER A 335 2.14 27.14 13.59
N TYR A 336 2.85 27.22 12.46
CA TYR A 336 2.38 26.78 11.15
C TYR A 336 2.44 25.26 10.92
N LEU A 337 2.91 24.48 11.90
CA LEU A 337 2.95 23.02 11.89
C LEU A 337 2.06 22.41 12.99
N ASN A 338 1.01 23.12 13.41
CA ASN A 338 0.08 22.65 14.43
C ASN A 338 -0.68 21.37 13.99
N ILE A 339 -0.07 20.21 14.25
CA ILE A 339 -0.58 18.86 13.90
C ILE A 339 -1.24 18.19 15.12
N SER A 340 -0.94 18.68 16.32
CA SER A 340 -1.39 18.14 17.59
C SER A 340 -1.81 19.31 18.48
N LYS A 341 -2.88 19.15 19.28
CA LYS A 341 -3.44 20.18 20.19
C LYS A 341 -2.49 20.55 21.35
N ILE A 342 -1.22 20.78 21.04
CA ILE A 342 -0.10 21.12 21.91
C ILE A 342 0.04 22.65 21.88
N PRO A 343 0.41 23.31 22.99
CA PRO A 343 0.66 24.74 23.00
C PRO A 343 1.75 25.14 22.01
N ILE A 344 1.55 26.29 21.35
CA ILE A 344 2.52 26.86 20.41
C ILE A 344 3.75 27.36 21.19
N SER A 345 4.92 27.08 20.65
CA SER A 345 6.22 27.48 21.21
C SER A 345 6.38 28.98 21.21
N ASN A 346 6.99 29.51 22.27
CA ASN A 346 7.51 30.87 22.24
C ASN A 346 8.73 30.93 21.31
N VAL A 347 8.99 32.10 20.74
CA VAL A 347 10.13 32.35 19.82
C VAL A 347 11.48 32.16 20.52
N SER A 348 11.49 32.00 21.85
CA SER A 348 12.66 31.63 22.65
C SER A 348 13.34 30.32 22.26
N ILE A 349 12.73 29.47 21.42
CA ILE A 349 13.42 28.32 20.83
C ILE A 349 14.63 28.75 19.98
N ALA A 350 14.66 30.00 19.52
CA ALA A 350 15.82 30.62 18.88
C ALA A 350 17.08 30.62 19.77
N ASN A 351 16.92 30.56 21.10
CA ASN A 351 18.05 30.49 22.04
C ASN A 351 18.86 29.19 21.91
N ASP A 352 18.21 28.12 21.45
CA ASP A 352 18.81 26.81 21.25
C ASP A 352 18.65 26.35 19.79
N TYR A 353 18.69 27.33 18.88
CA TYR A 353 18.38 27.15 17.45
C TYR A 353 19.17 26.01 16.80
N TYR A 354 20.44 25.85 17.14
CA TYR A 354 21.29 24.79 16.58
C TYR A 354 20.75 23.39 16.91
N ASN A 355 20.41 23.15 18.18
CA ASN A 355 19.90 21.85 18.64
C ASN A 355 18.44 21.60 18.24
N ALA A 356 17.62 22.65 18.18
CA ALA A 356 16.20 22.55 17.87
C ALA A 356 15.90 22.44 16.38
N ILE A 357 16.63 23.16 15.52
CA ILE A 357 16.24 23.38 14.11
C ILE A 357 17.29 22.91 13.11
N GLN A 358 18.58 23.10 13.41
CA GLN A 358 19.66 22.73 12.47
C GLN A 358 20.06 21.26 12.61
N LEU A 359 20.22 20.77 13.84
CA LEU A 359 20.57 19.39 14.11
C LEU A 359 19.40 18.46 13.74
N VAL A 360 19.65 17.55 12.81
CA VAL A 360 18.73 16.44 12.52
C VAL A 360 19.10 15.31 13.47
N TRP A 361 18.39 15.20 14.59
CA TRP A 361 18.58 14.09 15.52
C TRP A 361 18.36 12.75 14.81
N THR A 362 19.22 11.76 15.07
CA THR A 362 18.92 10.37 14.75
C THR A 362 17.65 10.00 15.51
N SER A 363 16.61 9.61 14.77
CA SER A 363 15.25 9.40 15.28
C SER A 363 15.10 8.14 16.16
N SER A 364 16.02 7.91 17.10
CA SER A 364 16.00 6.79 18.04
C SER A 364 15.05 7.01 19.22
N THR A 365 14.61 8.25 19.48
CA THR A 365 13.77 8.58 20.64
C THR A 365 12.27 8.44 20.40
N VAL A 366 11.81 8.53 19.14
CA VAL A 366 10.38 8.47 18.79
C VAL A 366 10.02 7.08 18.25
N LYS A 367 9.06 6.41 18.89
CA LYS A 367 8.56 5.07 18.51
C LYS A 367 7.63 5.06 17.28
N GLU A 368 7.41 6.21 16.66
CA GLU A 368 6.47 6.35 15.54
C GLU A 368 7.11 5.91 14.22
N THR A 369 6.54 4.87 13.60
CA THR A 369 6.98 4.35 12.31
C THR A 369 6.08 4.88 11.20
N CYS A 370 6.63 5.73 10.33
CA CYS A 370 5.92 6.23 9.15
C CYS A 370 5.99 5.19 8.03
N ILE A 371 4.84 4.61 7.69
CA ILE A 371 4.70 3.62 6.62
C ILE A 371 3.95 4.26 5.44
N PRO A 372 4.44 4.12 4.19
CA PRO A 372 3.76 4.69 3.03
C PRO A 372 2.47 3.92 2.69
N GLY A 373 1.62 4.53 1.87
CA GLY A 373 0.51 3.87 1.22
C GLY A 373 0.99 2.79 0.25
N CYS A 374 0.30 1.64 0.21
CA CYS A 374 0.58 0.57 -0.73
C CYS A 374 0.26 0.97 -2.18
N LYS A 375 -0.61 1.97 -2.35
CA LYS A 375 -0.92 2.63 -3.63
C LYS A 375 -0.31 4.02 -3.65
N ARG A 376 0.68 4.24 -4.50
CA ARG A 376 1.37 5.54 -4.58
C ARG A 376 2.06 5.78 -5.91
N TRP A 377 2.17 7.05 -6.25
CA TRP A 377 3.07 7.51 -7.30
C TRP A 377 4.51 7.59 -6.78
N ASP A 378 5.44 7.16 -7.60
CA ASP A 378 6.88 7.28 -7.37
C ASP A 378 7.50 7.89 -8.63
N ASN A 379 7.93 9.15 -8.51
CA ASN A 379 8.52 9.87 -9.62
C ASN A 379 10.03 9.85 -9.47
N GLN A 380 10.72 9.19 -10.39
CA GLN A 380 12.17 9.25 -10.48
C GLN A 380 12.59 10.55 -11.15
N ILE A 381 13.66 11.15 -10.65
CA ILE A 381 14.05 12.52 -11.00
C ILE A 381 15.47 12.51 -11.55
N SER A 382 15.66 13.11 -12.73
CA SER A 382 16.97 13.41 -13.29
C SER A 382 17.10 14.91 -13.45
N LEU A 383 18.11 15.51 -12.81
CA LEU A 383 18.44 16.93 -12.93
C LEU A 383 19.67 17.09 -13.83
N GLN A 384 19.54 17.96 -14.84
CA GLN A 384 20.65 18.39 -15.68
C GLN A 384 20.81 19.90 -15.55
N GLN A 385 22.03 20.35 -15.25
CA GLN A 385 22.35 21.77 -15.05
C GLN A 385 23.45 22.19 -16.01
N THR A 386 23.30 23.34 -16.63
CA THR A 386 24.31 23.88 -17.55
C THR A 386 24.36 25.39 -17.41
N LYS A 387 25.58 25.96 -17.39
CA LYS A 387 25.74 27.41 -17.31
C LYS A 387 25.28 28.06 -18.62
N ALA A 388 24.52 29.14 -18.52
CA ALA A 388 24.14 29.92 -19.69
C ALA A 388 25.38 30.58 -20.31
N LEU A 389 25.42 30.63 -21.64
CA LEU A 389 26.50 31.28 -22.40
C LEU A 389 26.54 32.79 -22.10
N GLU A 390 25.37 33.41 -21.99
CA GLU A 390 25.20 34.79 -21.56
C GLU A 390 24.27 34.87 -20.35
N PRO A 391 24.47 35.86 -19.46
CA PRO A 391 23.54 36.12 -18.36
C PRO A 391 22.13 36.43 -18.86
N PHE A 392 21.14 35.98 -18.11
CA PHE A 392 19.74 36.25 -18.41
C PHE A 392 19.41 37.73 -18.13
N LYS A 393 18.71 38.40 -19.06
CA LYS A 393 18.47 39.86 -18.98
C LYS A 393 17.23 40.27 -18.15
N LYS A 394 16.26 39.37 -17.93
CA LYS A 394 14.95 39.68 -17.30
C LYS A 394 14.61 38.84 -16.07
N TYR A 395 15.31 37.74 -15.88
CA TYR A 395 15.11 36.78 -14.82
C TYR A 395 16.48 36.26 -14.39
N ALA A 396 16.58 35.59 -13.25
CA ALA A 396 17.85 35.09 -12.71
C ALA A 396 17.94 33.57 -12.82
N PHE A 397 16.83 32.85 -12.63
CA PHE A 397 16.78 31.40 -12.59
C PHE A 397 15.88 30.86 -13.70
N ASN A 398 16.31 29.77 -14.32
CA ASN A 398 15.50 29.01 -15.27
C ASN A 398 15.26 27.61 -14.69
N LEU A 399 14.04 27.08 -14.88
CA LEU A 399 13.71 25.70 -14.58
C LEU A 399 12.78 25.14 -15.66
N GLU A 400 13.19 24.05 -16.27
CA GLU A 400 12.40 23.28 -17.24
C GLU A 400 12.05 21.94 -16.62
N ILE A 401 10.78 21.55 -16.71
CA ILE A 401 10.28 20.34 -16.07
C ILE A 401 9.40 19.58 -17.05
N SER A 402 9.69 18.29 -17.26
CA SER A 402 8.85 17.44 -18.11
C SER A 402 8.95 15.95 -17.78
N PHE A 403 7.96 15.19 -18.21
CA PHE A 403 8.11 13.76 -18.45
C PHE A 403 8.79 13.53 -19.79
N ASN A 404 9.68 12.52 -19.87
CA ASN A 404 10.30 12.14 -21.14
C ASN A 404 9.26 11.61 -22.12
N ASP A 405 8.43 10.68 -21.65
CA ASP A 405 7.39 10.04 -22.42
C ASP A 405 6.06 10.19 -21.68
N LEU A 406 4.95 10.27 -22.42
CA LEU A 406 3.60 10.23 -21.84
C LEU A 406 3.20 8.80 -21.50
N GLN A 407 3.99 8.18 -20.64
CA GLN A 407 3.75 6.85 -20.13
C GLN A 407 4.17 6.75 -18.67
N TYR A 408 3.60 5.79 -17.97
CA TYR A 408 4.05 5.45 -16.63
C TYR A 408 4.22 3.93 -16.47
N GLU A 409 5.16 3.54 -15.62
CA GLU A 409 5.33 2.14 -15.24
C GLU A 409 4.32 1.79 -14.14
N TYR A 410 3.39 0.90 -14.44
CA TYR A 410 2.47 0.33 -13.46
C TYR A 410 3.08 -0.94 -12.87
N VAL A 411 3.53 -0.85 -11.62
CA VAL A 411 4.21 -1.91 -10.87
C VAL A 411 3.25 -2.47 -9.84
N LYS A 412 2.84 -3.72 -10.03
CA LYS A 412 1.86 -4.40 -9.18
C LYS A 412 2.45 -5.66 -8.56
N GLU A 413 2.35 -5.78 -7.24
CA GLU A 413 2.67 -7.02 -6.54
C GLU A 413 1.44 -7.95 -6.55
N VAL A 414 1.65 -9.20 -6.97
CA VAL A 414 0.60 -10.23 -7.04
C VAL A 414 1.10 -11.55 -6.46
N TYR A 415 0.21 -12.33 -5.87
CA TYR A 415 0.53 -13.71 -5.48
C TYR A 415 0.83 -14.56 -6.72
N THR A 416 1.86 -15.40 -6.67
CA THR A 416 2.22 -16.30 -7.78
C THR A 416 1.19 -17.41 -7.98
N ILE A 417 0.55 -17.85 -6.89
CA ILE A 417 -0.48 -18.89 -6.89
C ILE A 417 -1.82 -18.25 -6.51
N SER A 418 -2.78 -18.33 -7.43
CA SER A 418 -4.17 -17.97 -7.17
C SER A 418 -4.93 -19.13 -6.54
N VAL A 419 -6.06 -18.87 -5.86
CA VAL A 419 -6.93 -19.94 -5.31
C VAL A 419 -7.32 -20.98 -6.38
N PRO A 420 -7.74 -20.59 -7.61
CA PRO A 420 -8.00 -21.57 -8.66
C PRO A 420 -6.75 -22.34 -9.10
N GLY A 421 -5.60 -21.67 -9.17
CA GLY A 421 -4.32 -22.30 -9.49
C GLY A 421 -3.91 -23.36 -8.47
N PHE A 422 -4.05 -23.05 -7.18
CA PHE A 422 -3.83 -23.97 -6.07
C PHE A 422 -4.74 -25.21 -6.16
N MET A 423 -6.05 -25.01 -6.37
CA MET A 423 -7.00 -26.10 -6.53
C MET A 423 -6.68 -26.98 -7.74
N SER A 424 -6.26 -26.37 -8.85
CA SER A 424 -5.83 -27.09 -10.05
C SER A 424 -4.56 -27.92 -9.82
N GLN A 425 -3.59 -27.40 -9.06
CA GLN A 425 -2.36 -28.12 -8.74
C GLN A 425 -2.64 -29.32 -7.84
N ILE A 426 -3.43 -29.15 -6.78
CA ILE A 426 -3.85 -30.26 -5.90
C ILE A 426 -4.61 -31.33 -6.68
N GLY A 427 -5.60 -30.93 -7.50
CA GLY A 427 -6.33 -31.85 -8.36
C GLY A 427 -5.41 -32.60 -9.34
N GLY A 428 -4.41 -31.90 -9.88
CA GLY A 428 -3.37 -32.49 -10.73
C GLY A 428 -2.55 -33.56 -10.01
N GLN A 429 -2.12 -33.34 -8.76
CA GLN A 429 -1.38 -34.34 -7.99
C GLN A 429 -2.23 -35.60 -7.72
N PHE A 430 -3.47 -35.43 -7.25
CA PHE A 430 -4.37 -36.56 -6.99
C PHE A 430 -4.74 -37.33 -8.26
N GLY A 431 -4.97 -36.62 -9.37
CA GLY A 431 -5.27 -37.22 -10.67
C GLY A 431 -4.09 -37.98 -11.27
N PHE A 432 -2.88 -37.41 -11.20
CA PHE A 432 -1.67 -38.01 -11.77
C PHE A 432 -1.23 -39.27 -11.01
N PHE A 433 -1.18 -39.21 -9.67
CA PHE A 433 -0.66 -40.34 -8.87
C PHE A 433 -1.69 -41.44 -8.60
N LEU A 434 -2.98 -41.09 -8.43
CA LEU A 434 -4.00 -42.03 -7.97
C LEU A 434 -5.21 -42.16 -8.90
N GLY A 435 -5.32 -41.31 -9.93
CA GLY A 435 -6.54 -41.24 -10.76
C GLY A 435 -7.75 -40.68 -10.02
N LEU A 436 -7.55 -40.10 -8.83
CA LEU A 436 -8.63 -39.58 -8.01
C LEU A 436 -9.15 -38.26 -8.59
N SER A 437 -10.47 -38.14 -8.64
CA SER A 437 -11.17 -36.92 -9.01
C SER A 437 -12.09 -36.47 -7.86
N ILE A 438 -12.61 -35.26 -7.96
CA ILE A 438 -13.61 -34.80 -6.99
C ILE A 438 -14.86 -35.68 -6.99
N ILE A 439 -15.21 -36.26 -8.14
CA ILE A 439 -16.35 -37.18 -8.27
C ILE A 439 -16.05 -38.48 -7.51
N THR A 440 -14.85 -39.04 -7.66
CA THR A 440 -14.46 -40.27 -6.93
C THR A 440 -14.48 -40.03 -5.42
N PHE A 441 -14.04 -38.85 -4.97
CA PHE A 441 -14.08 -38.46 -3.55
C PHE A 441 -15.51 -38.35 -3.01
N ILE A 442 -16.43 -37.77 -3.79
CA ILE A 442 -17.86 -37.69 -3.42
C ILE A 442 -18.46 -39.10 -3.33
N GLN A 443 -18.19 -39.98 -4.30
CA GLN A 443 -18.67 -41.36 -4.28
C GLN A 443 -18.13 -42.14 -3.06
N MET A 444 -16.83 -42.00 -2.75
CA MET A 444 -16.22 -42.60 -1.56
C MET A 444 -16.91 -42.12 -0.29
N THR A 445 -17.18 -40.82 -0.18
CA THR A 445 -17.86 -40.23 0.98
C THR A 445 -19.30 -40.73 1.11
N LEU A 446 -20.07 -40.74 0.01
CA LEU A 446 -21.46 -41.25 0.01
C LEU A 446 -21.51 -42.74 0.36
N TYR A 447 -20.60 -43.55 -0.18
CA TYR A 447 -20.50 -44.96 0.14
C TYR A 447 -20.12 -45.17 1.61
N ALA A 448 -19.17 -44.41 2.15
CA ALA A 448 -18.79 -44.46 3.55
C ALA A 448 -19.96 -44.09 4.47
N VAL A 449 -20.72 -43.04 4.13
CA VAL A 449 -21.94 -42.65 4.87
C VAL A 449 -23.00 -43.74 4.81
N HIS A 450 -23.31 -44.27 3.62
CA HIS A 450 -24.29 -45.36 3.46
C HIS A 450 -23.86 -46.61 4.24
N TYR A 451 -22.57 -46.95 4.20
CA TYR A 451 -22.00 -48.06 4.95
C TYR A 451 -22.12 -47.84 6.47
N CYS A 452 -21.75 -46.65 6.98
CA CYS A 452 -21.92 -46.28 8.38
C CYS A 452 -23.39 -46.33 8.84
N ILE A 453 -24.30 -45.80 8.02
CA ILE A 453 -25.75 -45.87 8.28
C ILE A 453 -26.20 -47.33 8.32
N THR A 454 -25.82 -48.15 7.35
CA THR A 454 -26.18 -49.59 7.30
C THR A 454 -25.63 -50.35 8.49
N LEU A 455 -24.39 -50.07 8.91
CA LEU A 455 -23.80 -50.64 10.11
C LEU A 455 -24.56 -50.22 11.37
N PHE A 456 -24.96 -48.95 11.46
CA PHE A 456 -25.77 -48.44 12.55
C PHE A 456 -27.15 -49.13 12.56
N TYR A 457 -27.86 -49.19 11.45
CA TYR A 457 -29.13 -49.92 11.31
C TYR A 457 -29.00 -51.40 11.67
N LYS A 458 -27.94 -52.10 11.22
CA LYS A 458 -27.69 -53.51 11.58
C LYS A 458 -27.35 -53.69 13.06
N LYS A 459 -26.70 -52.71 13.70
CA LYS A 459 -26.39 -52.73 15.14
C LYS A 459 -27.64 -52.46 15.98
N THR A 460 -28.44 -51.47 15.59
CA THR A 460 -29.72 -51.12 16.23
C THR A 460 -30.78 -52.20 16.03
N SER A 461 -30.89 -52.79 14.84
CA SER A 461 -31.78 -53.92 14.55
C SER A 461 -31.40 -55.18 15.35
N ARG A 462 -30.11 -55.48 15.48
CA ARG A 462 -29.63 -56.56 16.37
C ARG A 462 -29.95 -56.27 17.83
N TYR A 463 -29.74 -55.04 18.30
CA TYR A 463 -30.08 -54.63 19.67
C TYR A 463 -31.60 -54.74 19.95
N ILE A 464 -32.46 -54.30 19.01
CA ILE A 464 -33.91 -54.44 19.10
C ILE A 464 -34.33 -55.92 19.09
N ARG A 465 -33.72 -56.77 18.24
CA ARG A 465 -33.97 -58.23 18.26
C ARG A 465 -33.62 -58.84 19.61
N THR A 466 -32.47 -58.51 20.19
CA THR A 466 -32.07 -58.99 21.53
C THR A 466 -33.06 -58.55 22.61
N ILE A 467 -33.54 -57.29 22.58
CA ILE A 467 -34.58 -56.82 23.50
C ILE A 467 -35.91 -57.57 23.30
N SER A 468 -36.30 -57.81 22.05
CA SER A 468 -37.53 -58.56 21.74
C SER A 468 -37.46 -60.03 22.18
N GLU A 469 -36.28 -60.67 22.09
CA GLU A 469 -36.03 -62.03 22.56
C GLU A 469 -36.00 -62.12 24.09
N ILE A 470 -35.48 -61.09 24.78
CA ILE A 470 -35.56 -60.99 26.25
C ILE A 470 -37.02 -60.82 26.69
N ARG A 471 -37.80 -59.99 25.99
CA ARG A 471 -39.23 -59.75 26.28
C ARG A 471 -40.09 -60.99 26.02
N SER A 472 -39.81 -61.76 24.96
CA SER A 472 -40.54 -63.01 24.68
C SER A 472 -40.19 -64.14 25.66
N ARG A 473 -38.94 -64.23 26.14
CA ARG A 473 -38.56 -65.13 27.24
C ARG A 473 -39.20 -64.77 28.58
N ALA A 474 -39.33 -63.48 28.89
CA ALA A 474 -40.07 -63.02 30.06
C ALA A 474 -41.57 -63.36 29.99
N GLY A 475 -42.20 -63.22 28.81
CA GLY A 475 -43.59 -63.64 28.60
C GLY A 475 -43.82 -65.15 28.72
N ARG A 476 -42.87 -65.98 28.25
CA ARG A 476 -42.94 -67.45 28.38
C ARG A 476 -42.80 -67.95 29.83
N ARG A 477 -42.03 -67.23 30.67
CA ARG A 477 -41.87 -67.56 32.10
C ARG A 477 -43.16 -67.33 32.89
N ASN A 478 -43.97 -66.33 32.50
CA ASN A 478 -45.28 -66.08 33.11
C ASN A 478 -46.36 -67.07 32.67
N SER A 479 -46.22 -67.73 31.51
CA SER A 479 -47.14 -68.77 31.03
C SER A 479 -46.88 -70.16 31.61
N VAL A 480 -45.65 -70.48 32.04
CA VAL A 480 -45.33 -71.77 32.67
C VAL A 480 -45.72 -71.80 34.15
N ASN A 481 -45.71 -70.64 34.83
CA ASN A 481 -46.17 -70.54 36.22
C ASN A 481 -47.70 -70.57 36.39
N SER A 482 -48.49 -70.50 35.31
CA SER A 482 -49.96 -70.57 35.37
C SER A 482 -50.53 -71.96 35.04
N VAL A 483 -49.70 -72.98 34.80
CA VAL A 483 -50.15 -74.34 34.42
C VAL A 483 -49.82 -75.40 35.49
N VAL A 484 -49.09 -75.06 36.55
CA VAL A 484 -48.69 -76.00 37.62
C VAL A 484 -49.53 -75.85 38.92
N HIS A 485 -50.54 -74.97 38.93
CA HIS A 485 -51.49 -74.87 40.04
C HIS A 485 -52.94 -75.11 39.57
N GLY A 486 -53.39 -76.34 39.77
CA GLY A 486 -54.76 -76.81 39.55
C GLY A 486 -54.68 -78.22 38.95
N TYR A 487 -55.01 -79.31 39.61
CA TYR A 487 -55.96 -79.52 40.69
C TYR A 487 -55.57 -80.81 41.43
N THR A 488 -55.47 -80.74 42.76
CA THR A 488 -55.60 -81.87 43.68
C THR A 488 -56.84 -81.64 44.55
N ASN A 489 -57.56 -82.73 44.83
CA ASN A 489 -58.69 -82.91 45.76
C ASN A 489 -60.08 -82.53 45.21
N ALA A 490 -60.93 -83.54 44.97
CA ALA A 490 -61.79 -84.26 45.94
C ALA A 490 -63.13 -83.52 46.08
N SER A 491 -64.21 -83.99 45.43
CA SER A 491 -65.22 -84.92 45.97
C SER A 491 -65.96 -84.38 47.20
N ILE A 492 -67.28 -84.24 47.09
CA ILE A 492 -68.37 -84.72 47.99
C ILE A 492 -69.63 -83.90 47.67
N ASP A 493 -70.68 -84.58 47.20
CA ASP A 493 -72.09 -84.24 47.46
C ASP A 493 -72.46 -84.80 48.83
N PRO A 494 -73.43 -84.24 49.58
CA PRO A 494 -73.72 -82.83 49.87
C PRO A 494 -72.99 -82.32 51.12
#